data_AF-M0MHW8-F1
#
_entry.id   AF-M0MHW8-F1
#
_cell.length_a   1.000
_cell.length_b   1.000
_cell.length_c   1.000
_cell.angle_alpha   90.00
_cell.angle_beta   90.00
_cell.angle_gamma   90.00
#
_symmetry.space_group_name_H-M   'P 1'
#
loop_
_entity.id
_entity.type
_entity.pdbx_description
1 polymer ?
#
loop_
_entity_poly.entity_id
_entity_poly.type
_entity_poly.pdbx_seq_one_letter_code
_entity_poly.pdbx_strand_id
1 'polypeptide(L)'
;MTRDAHLKRWVNQPPASPLVEALRTAERRRALDQLGTTDRVLDLASEAGVTREIDAAVTRVDFSPNASEYARQVIDAADFRTVDPEAPTLPFDSGRFDAAVSIGPYDWKFLAVDDLTDEVHRTLAPDGRFVFSVPTPRSPYAVADWNTNRYYTPAEALSVISPDWRLADYDLVFQYPYYAHMAVSALPDRYQDSFVDFAERASDELTARDRWNDASYLVLAAEPHQYRSHLDDALDCLFRPVDEIGFWDDEDGKILRAHDYEIVDEEGGDPSFSWTPDDRELWRYAPFGLMGTMQWRTSPLATEVYDVKIERALSYFTRKIEGDTLHEMPSYGIGPLTCAFALAAEVFDDDHERIARQLFEHARARFDFTHAEDSLLAYGWSYLYERNRDPEIRDALSEALWTMNDRLTPEGLFAFDNHTTRRHQNQMYACWGFARAVEVTGQTGYLDGVERVLDYTIDERMRDDGAFIWQDVSLPRRLRRGTTKRLGFRPPHWDFLYECHQTFFVNAVAQYYRAGGERDYDRAVRRAMSWIYGESSRGDLVGCSGIGVPMRFLTVDDRLDVDDQMYKGSYEIGSYIMALSNLLSGPFCDR
;
A
#
# COMPACT_ATOMS: atom_id res chain seq x y z
N MET A 1 37.60 8.85 14.15
CA MET A 1 37.21 9.97 13.27
C MET A 1 35.94 10.55 13.86
N THR A 2 35.79 11.88 13.98
CA THR A 2 34.51 12.46 14.42
C THR A 2 33.46 12.29 13.31
N ARG A 3 32.16 12.27 13.66
CA ARG A 3 31.05 12.22 12.68
C ARG A 3 31.21 13.31 11.61
N ASP A 4 31.52 14.53 12.04
CA ASP A 4 31.72 15.67 11.17
C ASP A 4 32.90 15.51 10.18
N ALA A 5 34.02 14.95 10.64
CA ALA A 5 35.15 14.66 9.76
C ALA A 5 34.83 13.53 8.77
N HIS A 6 33.99 12.57 9.16
CA HIS A 6 33.49 11.52 8.27
C HIS A 6 32.59 12.11 7.17
N LEU A 7 31.60 12.92 7.54
CA LEU A 7 30.68 13.60 6.61
C LEU A 7 31.43 14.52 5.65
N LYS A 8 32.39 15.32 6.13
CA LYS A 8 33.23 16.15 5.25
C LYS A 8 34.07 15.32 4.28
N ARG A 9 34.61 14.19 4.73
CA ARG A 9 35.38 13.28 3.86
C ARG A 9 34.48 12.61 2.82
N TRP A 10 33.22 12.36 3.15
CA TRP A 10 32.25 11.75 2.22
C TRP A 10 31.95 12.63 1.01
N VAL A 11 31.83 13.95 1.21
CA VAL A 11 31.53 14.93 0.15
C VAL A 11 32.46 14.78 -1.05
N ASN A 12 33.76 14.61 -0.84
CA ASN A 12 34.73 14.42 -1.93
C ASN A 12 35.75 13.39 -1.49
N GLN A 13 35.51 12.14 -1.88
CA GLN A 13 36.31 11.02 -1.44
C GLN A 13 37.69 11.05 -2.11
N PRO A 14 38.78 10.67 -1.41
CA PRO A 14 40.09 10.62 -2.03
C PRO A 14 40.14 9.53 -3.12
N PRO A 15 41.03 9.68 -4.11
CA PRO A 15 41.27 8.64 -5.13
C PRO A 15 41.56 7.29 -4.47
N ALA A 16 40.95 6.25 -5.03
CA ALA A 16 41.14 4.87 -4.58
C ALA A 16 41.79 4.02 -5.67
N SER A 17 42.00 2.72 -5.40
CA SER A 17 42.40 1.78 -6.46
C SER A 17 41.32 1.72 -7.56
N PRO A 18 41.69 1.41 -8.82
CA PRO A 18 40.74 1.28 -9.92
C PRO A 18 39.50 0.45 -9.58
N LEU A 19 39.65 -0.66 -8.86
CA LEU A 19 38.52 -1.51 -8.45
C LEU A 19 37.52 -0.81 -7.51
N VAL A 20 38.00 0.00 -6.57
CA VAL A 20 37.13 0.75 -5.65
C VAL A 20 36.49 1.93 -6.36
N GLU A 21 37.23 2.60 -7.23
CA GLU A 21 36.70 3.72 -8.02
C GLU A 21 35.65 3.26 -9.04
N ALA A 22 35.82 2.05 -9.59
CA ALA A 22 34.85 1.42 -10.47
C ALA A 22 33.51 1.17 -9.76
N LEU A 23 33.51 0.77 -8.47
CA LEU A 23 32.27 0.68 -7.70
C LEU A 23 31.55 2.02 -7.63
N ARG A 24 32.27 3.05 -7.17
CA ARG A 24 31.69 4.40 -7.00
C ARG A 24 31.10 4.90 -8.31
N THR A 25 31.80 4.62 -9.41
CA THR A 25 31.36 4.96 -10.77
C THR A 25 30.15 4.12 -11.18
N ALA A 26 30.10 2.84 -10.84
CA ALA A 26 28.99 1.95 -11.16
C ALA A 26 27.69 2.33 -10.44
N GLU A 27 27.76 2.64 -9.13
CA GLU A 27 26.62 3.15 -8.35
C GLU A 27 26.16 4.51 -8.90
N ARG A 28 27.10 5.44 -9.10
CA ARG A 28 26.81 6.78 -9.63
C ARG A 28 26.13 6.70 -10.99
N ARG A 29 26.70 5.96 -11.95
CA ARG A 29 26.15 5.85 -13.30
C ARG A 29 24.72 5.32 -13.28
N ARG A 30 24.49 4.22 -12.55
CA ARG A 30 23.15 3.63 -12.41
C ARG A 30 22.18 4.59 -11.76
N ALA A 31 22.59 5.27 -10.70
CA ALA A 31 21.75 6.27 -10.05
C ALA A 31 21.33 7.39 -11.01
N LEU A 32 22.25 7.90 -11.83
CA LEU A 32 21.96 8.96 -12.80
C LEU A 32 21.10 8.44 -13.96
N ASP A 33 21.36 7.23 -14.45
CA ASP A 33 20.54 6.56 -15.47
C ASP A 33 19.09 6.42 -14.95
N GLN A 34 18.93 6.01 -13.69
CA GLN A 34 17.64 5.86 -13.02
C GLN A 34 16.93 7.18 -12.70
N LEU A 35 17.69 8.22 -12.37
CA LEU A 35 17.16 9.56 -12.08
C LEU A 35 16.50 10.18 -13.33
N GLY A 36 17.04 9.86 -14.51
CA GLY A 36 16.53 10.35 -15.79
C GLY A 36 16.73 11.86 -15.98
N THR A 37 15.96 12.44 -16.91
CA THR A 37 16.00 13.89 -17.19
C THR A 37 14.92 14.60 -16.38
N THR A 38 15.33 15.54 -15.53
CA THR A 38 14.42 16.33 -14.68
C THR A 38 14.93 17.76 -14.53
N ASP A 39 14.05 18.70 -14.18
CA ASP A 39 14.41 20.12 -14.10
C ASP A 39 14.97 20.52 -12.72
N ARG A 40 14.38 20.01 -11.63
CA ARG A 40 14.73 20.37 -10.24
C ARG A 40 15.04 19.14 -9.42
N VAL A 41 16.30 19.00 -8.99
CA VAL A 41 16.79 17.83 -8.25
C VAL A 41 17.20 18.20 -6.83
N LEU A 42 16.76 17.40 -5.86
CA LEU A 42 17.25 17.41 -4.49
C LEU A 42 18.37 16.38 -4.33
N ASP A 43 19.60 16.82 -4.07
CA ASP A 43 20.71 15.93 -3.72
C ASP A 43 20.90 15.88 -2.20
N LEU A 44 20.75 14.69 -1.63
CA LEU A 44 20.87 14.41 -0.20
C LEU A 44 22.25 13.84 0.08
N ALA A 45 23.22 14.72 0.30
CA ALA A 45 24.58 14.41 0.74
C ALA A 45 25.31 13.34 -0.09
N SER A 46 25.02 13.20 -1.38
CA SER A 46 25.75 12.28 -2.26
C SER A 46 27.22 12.69 -2.38
N GLU A 47 28.08 11.77 -2.84
CA GLU A 47 29.44 12.14 -3.23
C GLU A 47 29.41 13.17 -4.37
N ALA A 48 30.35 14.13 -4.36
CA ALA A 48 30.39 15.26 -5.28
C ALA A 48 30.36 14.88 -6.77
N GLY A 49 30.91 13.73 -7.16
CA GLY A 49 30.84 13.20 -8.52
C GLY A 49 29.42 12.96 -8.98
N VAL A 50 28.52 12.47 -8.10
CA VAL A 50 27.09 12.31 -8.41
C VAL A 50 26.49 13.67 -8.74
N THR A 51 26.68 14.64 -7.84
CA THR A 51 26.08 15.98 -7.98
C THR A 51 26.53 16.72 -9.24
N ARG A 52 27.81 16.60 -9.62
CA ARG A 52 28.36 17.28 -10.81
C ARG A 52 27.81 16.75 -12.12
N GLU A 53 27.36 15.50 -12.14
CA GLU A 53 26.89 14.82 -13.36
C GLU A 53 25.36 14.92 -13.52
N ILE A 54 24.64 15.53 -12.58
CA ILE A 54 23.20 15.81 -12.70
C ILE A 54 23.00 16.99 -13.64
N ASP A 55 22.31 16.76 -14.77
CA ASP A 55 21.95 17.78 -15.75
C ASP A 55 20.63 18.48 -15.38
N ALA A 56 20.59 19.15 -14.22
CA ALA A 56 19.41 19.82 -13.68
C ALA A 56 19.77 20.96 -12.72
N ALA A 57 18.77 21.73 -12.27
CA ALA A 57 18.94 22.67 -11.17
C ALA A 57 19.00 21.91 -9.83
N VAL A 58 20.21 21.72 -9.29
CA VAL A 58 20.43 20.95 -8.06
C VAL A 58 20.33 21.83 -6.81
N THR A 59 19.52 21.40 -5.84
CA THR A 59 19.60 21.86 -4.45
C THR A 59 20.23 20.76 -3.61
N ARG A 60 21.34 21.07 -2.91
CA ARG A 60 22.04 20.10 -2.08
C ARG A 60 21.72 20.27 -0.59
N VAL A 61 21.46 19.16 0.09
CA VAL A 61 21.33 19.08 1.55
C VAL A 61 22.45 18.20 2.09
N ASP A 62 23.25 18.72 3.03
CA ASP A 62 24.26 17.94 3.74
C ASP A 62 23.92 17.82 5.23
N PHE A 63 24.40 16.76 5.88
CA PHE A 63 24.13 16.49 7.30
C PHE A 63 25.13 17.13 8.27
N SER A 64 25.90 18.10 7.78
CA SER A 64 26.84 18.89 8.59
C SER A 64 27.10 20.26 7.92
N PRO A 65 27.21 21.35 8.71
CA PRO A 65 27.70 22.64 8.21
C PRO A 65 29.06 22.56 7.52
N ASN A 66 29.99 21.78 8.07
CA ASN A 66 31.35 21.66 7.51
C ASN A 66 31.36 20.83 6.22
N ALA A 67 30.48 19.83 6.11
CA ALA A 67 30.29 19.10 4.86
C ALA A 67 29.69 20.02 3.77
N SER A 68 28.64 20.76 4.11
CA SER A 68 28.00 21.73 3.21
C SER A 68 28.95 22.85 2.76
N GLU A 69 29.74 23.42 3.67
CA GLU A 69 30.76 24.42 3.35
C GLU A 69 31.80 23.86 2.39
N TYR A 70 32.24 22.61 2.61
CA TYR A 70 33.19 21.96 1.72
C TYR A 70 32.59 21.61 0.36
N ALA A 71 31.33 21.18 0.31
CA ALA A 71 30.60 20.91 -0.93
C ALA A 71 30.57 22.16 -1.83
N ARG A 72 30.25 23.34 -1.28
CA ARG A 72 30.27 24.63 -2.00
C ARG A 72 31.61 24.94 -2.68
N GLN A 73 32.72 24.36 -2.21
CA GLN A 73 34.05 24.58 -2.78
C GLN A 73 34.36 23.64 -3.95
N VAL A 74 33.66 22.51 -4.06
CA VAL A 74 34.03 21.42 -4.97
C VAL A 74 32.96 21.09 -6.01
N ILE A 75 31.72 21.53 -5.80
CA ILE A 75 30.61 21.35 -6.75
C ILE A 75 29.87 22.68 -6.99
N ASP A 76 29.20 22.77 -8.12
CA ASP A 76 28.29 23.87 -8.45
C ASP A 76 26.85 23.37 -8.27
N ALA A 77 26.10 24.01 -7.37
CA ALA A 77 24.69 23.72 -7.11
C ALA A 77 23.95 25.03 -6.84
N ALA A 78 22.66 25.08 -7.15
CA ALA A 78 21.86 26.29 -7.06
C ALA A 78 21.63 26.74 -5.62
N ASP A 79 21.52 25.80 -4.67
CA ASP A 79 21.35 26.08 -3.24
C ASP A 79 21.99 24.98 -2.39
N PHE A 80 22.40 25.33 -1.16
CA PHE A 80 23.05 24.45 -0.20
C PHE A 80 22.42 24.62 1.19
N ARG A 81 21.87 23.54 1.72
CA ARG A 81 21.22 23.48 3.03
C ARG A 81 21.87 22.44 3.93
N THR A 82 21.52 22.50 5.21
CA THR A 82 21.98 21.55 6.21
C THR A 82 20.83 21.13 7.09
N VAL A 83 20.77 19.85 7.42
CA VAL A 83 19.78 19.28 8.34
C VAL A 83 20.46 18.36 9.35
N ASP A 84 19.79 18.10 10.48
CA ASP A 84 20.27 17.12 11.47
C ASP A 84 20.01 15.70 10.93
N PRO A 85 21.02 14.82 10.80
CA PRO A 85 20.77 13.46 10.36
C PRO A 85 19.98 12.61 11.37
N GLU A 86 19.96 12.98 12.65
CA GLU A 86 19.26 12.21 13.69
C GLU A 86 17.78 12.63 13.84
N ALA A 87 17.39 13.74 13.23
CA ALA A 87 16.03 14.27 13.19
C ALA A 87 15.87 15.16 11.93
N PRO A 88 15.88 14.56 10.73
CA PRO A 88 15.88 15.32 9.49
C PRO A 88 14.57 16.08 9.31
N THR A 89 14.67 17.37 8.98
CA THR A 89 13.54 18.18 8.55
C THR A 89 14.00 19.02 7.37
N LEU A 90 13.52 18.69 6.18
CA LEU A 90 13.88 19.35 4.94
C LEU A 90 13.20 20.73 4.86
N PRO A 91 13.96 21.83 4.71
CA PRO A 91 13.44 23.19 4.80
C PRO A 91 12.79 23.65 3.48
N PHE A 92 11.92 22.81 2.93
CA PHE A 92 11.31 22.99 1.63
C PHE A 92 9.81 22.73 1.71
N ASP A 93 9.05 23.43 0.87
CA ASP A 93 7.63 23.19 0.69
C ASP A 93 7.38 21.82 0.03
N SER A 94 6.16 21.32 0.17
CA SER A 94 5.74 20.08 -0.49
C SER A 94 5.74 20.23 -2.02
N GLY A 95 6.09 19.19 -2.76
CA GLY A 95 6.06 19.22 -4.23
C GLY A 95 7.14 20.09 -4.90
N ARG A 96 8.20 20.46 -4.18
CA ARG A 96 9.23 21.38 -4.67
C ARG A 96 10.14 20.77 -5.73
N PHE A 97 10.40 19.47 -5.66
CA PHE A 97 11.40 18.80 -6.51
C PHE A 97 10.76 17.77 -7.44
N ASP A 98 11.32 17.67 -8.64
CA ASP A 98 10.88 16.68 -9.64
C ASP A 98 11.61 15.35 -9.43
N ALA A 99 12.80 15.39 -8.82
CA ALA A 99 13.48 14.19 -8.35
C ALA A 99 14.37 14.45 -7.13
N ALA A 100 14.72 13.37 -6.44
CA ALA A 100 15.65 13.37 -5.32
C ALA A 100 16.66 12.24 -5.51
N VAL A 101 17.90 12.44 -5.04
CA VAL A 101 18.98 11.46 -5.13
C VAL A 101 19.78 11.40 -3.82
N SER A 102 20.10 10.18 -3.37
CA SER A 102 20.90 9.91 -2.16
C SER A 102 21.80 8.69 -2.33
N ILE A 103 23.03 8.89 -2.81
CA ILE A 103 23.95 7.78 -3.07
C ILE A 103 24.99 7.65 -1.97
N GLY A 104 24.78 6.62 -1.13
CA GLY A 104 25.60 6.24 0.02
C GLY A 104 25.06 6.59 1.41
N PRO A 105 24.53 7.80 1.71
CA PRO A 105 24.14 8.20 3.07
C PRO A 105 23.19 7.27 3.81
N TYR A 106 22.33 6.53 3.10
CA TYR A 106 21.36 5.59 3.68
C TYR A 106 22.04 4.41 4.41
N ASP A 107 23.34 4.24 4.23
CA ASP A 107 24.15 3.30 4.99
C ASP A 107 24.56 3.81 6.37
N TRP A 108 24.36 5.07 6.76
CA TRP A 108 24.83 5.56 8.06
C TRP A 108 23.91 5.18 9.22
N LYS A 109 24.45 4.54 10.26
CA LYS A 109 23.66 4.15 11.45
C LYS A 109 23.08 5.32 12.26
N PHE A 110 23.65 6.52 12.13
CA PHE A 110 23.17 7.72 12.82
C PHE A 110 22.11 8.49 12.00
N LEU A 111 21.83 8.08 10.76
CA LEU A 111 20.80 8.69 9.95
C LEU A 111 19.43 8.08 10.33
N ALA A 112 18.47 8.93 10.66
CA ALA A 112 17.06 8.56 10.75
C ALA A 112 16.51 8.39 9.33
N VAL A 113 16.68 7.19 8.78
CA VAL A 113 16.38 6.85 7.38
C VAL A 113 14.90 6.97 7.07
N ASP A 114 14.04 6.53 7.99
CA ASP A 114 12.59 6.53 7.80
C ASP A 114 12.08 7.98 7.77
N ASP A 115 12.40 8.78 8.81
CA ASP A 115 12.12 10.23 8.86
C ASP A 115 12.63 11.00 7.62
N LEU A 116 13.84 10.69 7.13
CA LEU A 116 14.37 11.33 5.93
C LEU A 116 13.55 10.94 4.69
N THR A 117 13.17 9.68 4.58
CA THR A 117 12.41 9.17 3.44
C THR A 117 11.02 9.79 3.40
N ASP A 118 10.39 10.01 4.55
CA ASP A 118 9.11 10.73 4.66
C ASP A 118 9.23 12.20 4.24
N GLU A 119 10.31 12.87 4.64
CA GLU A 119 10.56 14.25 4.21
C GLU A 119 10.85 14.34 2.70
N VAL A 120 11.51 13.33 2.13
CA VAL A 120 11.70 13.21 0.68
C VAL A 120 10.36 13.00 -0.03
N HIS A 121 9.52 12.09 0.48
CA HIS A 121 8.15 11.88 -0.01
C HIS A 121 7.37 13.19 -0.05
N ARG A 122 7.38 13.95 1.05
CA ARG A 122 6.69 15.23 1.18
C ARG A 122 7.17 16.27 0.17
N THR A 123 8.48 16.36 -0.04
CA THR A 123 9.10 17.43 -0.84
C THR A 123 9.15 17.14 -2.35
N LEU A 124 8.97 15.88 -2.75
CA LEU A 124 8.80 15.51 -4.16
C LEU A 124 7.43 15.90 -4.70
N ALA A 125 7.41 16.21 -5.99
CA ALA A 125 6.19 16.33 -6.77
C ALA A 125 5.46 14.96 -6.84
N PRO A 126 4.15 14.94 -7.14
CA PRO A 126 3.38 13.69 -7.22
C PRO A 126 3.93 12.65 -8.21
N ASP A 127 4.53 13.09 -9.31
CA ASP A 127 5.20 12.24 -10.31
C ASP A 127 6.72 12.18 -10.11
N GLY A 128 7.19 12.63 -8.95
CA GLY A 128 8.60 12.76 -8.65
C GLY A 128 9.28 11.42 -8.43
N ARG A 129 10.59 11.36 -8.69
CA ARG A 129 11.38 10.14 -8.52
C ARG A 129 12.42 10.27 -7.42
N PHE A 130 12.51 9.27 -6.55
CA PHE A 130 13.57 9.16 -5.56
C PHE A 130 14.54 8.04 -5.91
N VAL A 131 15.82 8.37 -6.07
CA VAL A 131 16.88 7.39 -6.35
C VAL A 131 17.87 7.32 -5.19
N PHE A 132 18.06 6.14 -4.62
CA PHE A 132 19.02 5.96 -3.52
C PHE A 132 19.76 4.64 -3.62
N SER A 133 20.91 4.55 -2.95
CA SER A 133 21.65 3.29 -2.85
C SER A 133 21.84 2.82 -1.42
N VAL A 134 21.81 1.49 -1.25
CA VAL A 134 22.09 0.83 0.03
C VAL A 134 23.02 -0.37 -0.17
N PRO A 135 23.98 -0.59 0.75
CA PRO A 135 24.83 -1.77 0.72
C PRO A 135 24.10 -2.99 1.30
N THR A 136 24.46 -4.17 0.82
CA THR A 136 23.96 -5.45 1.35
C THR A 136 25.02 -6.17 2.20
N PRO A 137 24.66 -7.23 2.95
CA PRO A 137 25.64 -8.08 3.63
C PRO A 137 26.67 -8.76 2.71
N ARG A 138 26.47 -8.76 1.38
CA ARG A 138 27.45 -9.25 0.39
C ARG A 138 28.51 -8.21 0.04
N SER A 139 28.32 -6.97 0.45
CA SER A 139 29.33 -5.92 0.29
C SER A 139 30.65 -6.35 0.96
N PRO A 140 31.81 -6.19 0.31
CA PRO A 140 33.11 -6.47 0.91
C PRO A 140 33.34 -5.66 2.19
N TYR A 141 32.65 -4.51 2.35
CA TYR A 141 32.77 -3.65 3.52
C TYR A 141 32.02 -4.18 4.75
N ALA A 142 31.06 -5.12 4.57
CA ALA A 142 30.33 -5.73 5.68
C ALA A 142 31.23 -6.61 6.56
N VAL A 143 32.15 -7.36 5.94
CA VAL A 143 33.08 -8.27 6.64
C VAL A 143 34.19 -7.52 7.38
N ALA A 144 34.51 -6.29 6.94
CA ALA A 144 35.53 -5.45 7.56
C ALA A 144 35.05 -4.75 8.84
N ASP A 145 33.82 -5.04 9.31
CA ASP A 145 33.21 -4.49 10.51
C ASP A 145 33.37 -2.97 10.58
N TRP A 146 33.09 -2.29 9.46
CA TRP A 146 32.89 -0.84 9.44
C TRP A 146 31.64 -0.54 10.27
N ASN A 147 31.84 -0.53 11.59
CA ASN A 147 30.82 -0.52 12.64
C ASN A 147 29.86 0.68 12.57
N THR A 148 30.13 1.63 11.67
CA THR A 148 29.36 2.84 11.43
C THR A 148 28.23 2.67 10.43
N ASN A 149 28.25 1.60 9.61
CA ASN A 149 27.31 1.46 8.50
C ASN A 149 26.27 0.34 8.74
N ARG A 150 25.05 0.57 8.27
CA ARG A 150 23.95 -0.37 8.17
C ARG A 150 24.05 -1.10 6.84
N TYR A 151 23.66 -2.37 6.84
CA TYR A 151 23.59 -3.21 5.64
C TYR A 151 22.18 -3.77 5.56
N TYR A 152 21.62 -3.77 4.37
CA TYR A 152 20.23 -4.13 4.13
C TYR A 152 20.18 -5.43 3.33
N THR A 153 19.40 -6.39 3.81
CA THR A 153 18.84 -7.41 2.91
C THR A 153 17.94 -6.73 1.89
N PRO A 154 17.70 -7.33 0.71
CA PRO A 154 16.74 -6.80 -0.25
C PRO A 154 15.35 -6.54 0.34
N ALA A 155 14.92 -7.37 1.30
CA ALA A 155 13.65 -7.18 2.00
C ALA A 155 13.66 -5.90 2.84
N GLU A 156 14.69 -5.69 3.67
CA GLU A 156 14.82 -4.48 4.51
C GLU A 156 14.95 -3.22 3.66
N ALA A 157 15.67 -3.27 2.52
CA ALA A 157 15.80 -2.14 1.61
C ALA A 157 14.46 -1.71 0.99
N LEU A 158 13.59 -2.68 0.67
CA LEU A 158 12.25 -2.40 0.16
C LEU A 158 11.28 -1.95 1.26
N SER A 159 11.54 -2.31 2.52
CA SER A 159 10.75 -1.81 3.66
C SER A 159 10.94 -0.30 3.85
N VAL A 160 12.12 0.26 3.56
CA VAL A 160 12.39 1.72 3.66
C VAL A 160 11.41 2.56 2.82
N ILE A 161 10.90 2.01 1.72
CA ILE A 161 9.98 2.71 0.80
C ILE A 161 8.54 2.18 0.90
N SER A 162 8.23 1.34 1.90
CA SER A 162 6.90 0.78 2.08
C SER A 162 6.16 1.50 3.22
N PRO A 163 4.83 1.69 3.16
CA PRO A 163 3.92 1.29 2.08
C PRO A 163 3.69 2.36 0.99
N ASP A 164 4.31 3.53 1.13
CA ASP A 164 3.91 4.75 0.41
C ASP A 164 4.53 4.96 -0.96
N TRP A 165 5.51 4.14 -1.34
CA TRP A 165 6.16 4.26 -2.63
C TRP A 165 5.98 3.01 -3.47
N ARG A 166 5.97 3.20 -4.78
CA ARG A 166 6.15 2.12 -5.75
C ARG A 166 7.62 1.98 -6.09
N LEU A 167 8.10 0.74 -6.21
CA LEU A 167 9.41 0.49 -6.82
C LEU A 167 9.26 0.64 -8.34
N ALA A 168 9.79 1.72 -8.90
CA ALA A 168 9.70 2.00 -10.33
C ALA A 168 10.74 1.21 -11.13
N ASP A 169 11.97 1.14 -10.62
CA ASP A 169 13.07 0.40 -11.24
C ASP A 169 14.21 0.15 -10.23
N TYR A 170 15.20 -0.66 -10.61
CA TYR A 170 16.37 -0.94 -9.79
C TYR A 170 17.56 -1.41 -10.62
N ASP A 171 18.75 -1.21 -10.05
CA ASP A 171 19.97 -1.86 -10.51
C ASP A 171 20.69 -2.57 -9.37
N LEU A 172 21.29 -3.71 -9.69
CA LEU A 172 22.05 -4.55 -8.78
C LEU A 172 23.54 -4.45 -9.07
N VAL A 173 24.34 -4.05 -8.08
CA VAL A 173 25.78 -3.88 -8.25
C VAL A 173 26.54 -5.03 -7.61
N PHE A 174 27.39 -5.68 -8.39
CA PHE A 174 28.29 -6.73 -7.93
C PHE A 174 29.62 -6.17 -7.44
N GLN A 175 30.10 -6.70 -6.31
CA GLN A 175 31.50 -6.62 -5.95
C GLN A 175 32.07 -7.98 -5.57
N TYR A 176 33.38 -8.11 -5.76
CA TYR A 176 34.12 -9.25 -5.26
C TYR A 176 33.99 -9.38 -3.73
N PRO A 177 33.90 -10.61 -3.20
CA PRO A 177 33.98 -10.84 -1.77
C PRO A 177 35.27 -10.27 -1.17
N TYR A 178 35.24 -9.86 0.10
CA TYR A 178 36.31 -9.10 0.77
C TYR A 178 37.75 -9.54 0.42
N TYR A 179 38.10 -10.82 0.59
CA TYR A 179 39.47 -11.28 0.32
C TYR A 179 39.88 -11.18 -1.15
N ALA A 180 38.95 -11.45 -2.07
CA ALA A 180 39.20 -11.29 -3.50
C ALA A 180 39.28 -9.81 -3.86
N HIS A 181 38.39 -8.98 -3.31
CA HIS A 181 38.41 -7.52 -3.48
C HIS A 181 39.75 -6.91 -3.03
N MET A 182 40.25 -7.31 -1.86
CA MET A 182 41.55 -6.87 -1.34
C MET A 182 42.72 -7.38 -2.17
N ALA A 183 42.69 -8.64 -2.61
CA ALA A 183 43.75 -9.21 -3.44
C ALA A 183 43.85 -8.52 -4.81
N VAL A 184 42.71 -8.25 -5.46
CA VAL A 184 42.66 -7.53 -6.74
C VAL A 184 43.09 -6.07 -6.57
N SER A 185 42.63 -5.41 -5.50
CA SER A 185 43.01 -4.01 -5.21
C SER A 185 44.51 -3.82 -4.94
N ALA A 186 45.23 -4.88 -4.54
CA ALA A 186 46.67 -4.87 -4.34
C ALA A 186 47.48 -5.08 -5.63
N LEU A 187 46.83 -5.43 -6.75
CA LEU A 187 47.50 -5.57 -8.05
C LEU A 187 47.85 -4.18 -8.60
N PRO A 188 48.92 -4.04 -9.40
CA PRO A 188 49.16 -2.82 -10.18
C PRO A 188 47.96 -2.47 -11.07
N ASP A 189 47.62 -1.18 -11.16
CA ASP A 189 46.40 -0.67 -11.82
C ASP A 189 46.11 -1.31 -13.18
N ARG A 190 47.14 -1.45 -14.04
CA ARG A 190 47.04 -2.07 -15.37
C ARG A 190 46.50 -3.52 -15.41
N TYR A 191 46.42 -4.19 -14.26
CA TYR A 191 45.90 -5.54 -14.13
C TYR A 191 44.53 -5.58 -13.47
N GLN A 192 44.02 -4.45 -12.98
CA GLN A 192 42.70 -4.36 -12.36
C GLN A 192 41.58 -4.21 -13.40
N ASP A 193 41.87 -3.62 -14.57
CA ASP A 193 40.88 -3.33 -15.63
C ASP A 193 40.01 -4.54 -15.99
N SER A 194 40.61 -5.73 -16.22
CA SER A 194 39.84 -6.94 -16.53
C SER A 194 38.88 -7.38 -15.42
N PHE A 195 39.19 -7.06 -14.17
CA PHE A 195 38.32 -7.35 -13.02
C PHE A 195 37.21 -6.32 -12.90
N VAL A 196 37.49 -5.06 -13.23
CA VAL A 196 36.48 -4.01 -13.36
C VAL A 196 35.46 -4.38 -14.44
N ASP A 197 35.92 -4.71 -15.65
CA ASP A 197 35.06 -5.13 -16.77
C ASP A 197 34.22 -6.38 -16.43
N PHE A 198 34.76 -7.28 -15.61
CA PHE A 198 34.01 -8.43 -15.12
C PHE A 198 32.94 -8.01 -14.11
N ALA A 199 33.27 -7.15 -13.15
CA ALA A 199 32.33 -6.69 -12.13
C ALA A 199 31.16 -5.90 -12.74
N GLU A 200 31.43 -5.09 -13.77
CA GLU A 200 30.38 -4.40 -14.53
C GLU A 200 29.44 -5.39 -15.22
N ARG A 201 29.98 -6.34 -16.00
CA ARG A 201 29.16 -7.38 -16.65
C ARG A 201 28.40 -8.24 -15.64
N ALA A 202 29.01 -8.54 -14.50
CA ALA A 202 28.34 -9.28 -13.44
C ALA A 202 27.18 -8.47 -12.84
N SER A 203 27.31 -7.16 -12.68
CA SER A 203 26.24 -6.28 -12.21
C SER A 203 25.06 -6.24 -13.20
N ASP A 204 25.37 -6.13 -14.50
CA ASP A 204 24.34 -6.15 -15.55
C ASP A 204 23.62 -7.52 -15.57
N GLU A 205 24.36 -8.61 -15.42
CA GLU A 205 23.81 -9.97 -15.35
C GLU A 205 23.00 -10.23 -14.07
N LEU A 206 23.39 -9.64 -12.94
CA LEU A 206 22.62 -9.71 -11.70
C LEU A 206 21.26 -9.04 -11.89
N THR A 207 21.27 -7.82 -12.45
CA THR A 207 20.07 -7.01 -12.70
C THR A 207 19.15 -7.72 -13.68
N ALA A 208 19.67 -8.17 -14.84
CA ALA A 208 18.89 -8.86 -15.86
C ALA A 208 18.29 -10.21 -15.43
N ARG A 209 18.73 -10.77 -14.30
CA ARG A 209 18.25 -12.05 -13.75
C ARG A 209 17.62 -11.92 -12.36
N ASP A 210 17.35 -10.69 -11.90
CA ASP A 210 16.73 -10.40 -10.61
C ASP A 210 17.42 -11.10 -9.44
N ARG A 211 18.76 -11.14 -9.46
CA ARG A 211 19.57 -11.82 -8.44
C ARG A 211 19.89 -10.94 -7.24
N TRP A 212 18.83 -10.39 -6.63
CA TRP A 212 18.87 -9.47 -5.49
C TRP A 212 19.79 -9.95 -4.35
N ASN A 213 19.70 -11.23 -3.97
CA ASN A 213 20.46 -11.80 -2.85
C ASN A 213 21.98 -11.96 -3.10
N ASP A 214 22.41 -11.74 -4.33
CA ASP A 214 23.81 -11.82 -4.75
C ASP A 214 24.44 -10.44 -4.99
N ALA A 215 23.64 -9.37 -4.95
CA ALA A 215 24.10 -8.00 -5.12
C ALA A 215 24.85 -7.51 -3.88
N SER A 216 25.92 -6.74 -4.08
CA SER A 216 26.68 -6.06 -3.03
C SER A 216 26.07 -4.70 -2.67
N TYR A 217 25.46 -4.03 -3.63
CA TYR A 217 24.67 -2.80 -3.44
C TYR A 217 23.39 -2.88 -4.27
N LEU A 218 22.36 -2.20 -3.79
CA LEU A 218 21.09 -1.99 -4.47
C LEU A 218 21.00 -0.51 -4.80
N VAL A 219 20.73 -0.17 -6.06
CA VAL A 219 20.33 1.18 -6.47
C VAL A 219 18.84 1.11 -6.79
N LEU A 220 18.03 1.86 -6.04
CA LEU A 220 16.57 1.77 -6.11
C LEU A 220 16.01 3.08 -6.63
N ALA A 221 15.08 3.00 -7.58
CA ALA A 221 14.26 4.10 -8.03
C ALA A 221 12.82 3.89 -7.53
N ALA A 222 12.35 4.82 -6.72
CA ALA A 222 11.02 4.79 -6.13
C ALA A 222 10.19 6.01 -6.57
N GLU A 223 8.89 5.82 -6.73
CA GLU A 223 7.93 6.87 -7.07
C GLU A 223 6.82 6.90 -6.01
N PRO A 224 6.40 8.08 -5.50
CA PRO A 224 5.31 8.20 -4.55
C PRO A 224 4.01 7.57 -5.07
N HIS A 225 3.29 6.86 -4.21
CA HIS A 225 1.90 6.55 -4.50
C HIS A 225 1.03 7.79 -4.34
N GLN A 226 0.14 8.05 -5.31
CA GLN A 226 -0.76 9.21 -5.29
C GLN A 226 -2.05 8.94 -4.49
N TYR A 227 -1.92 8.33 -3.31
CA TYR A 227 -3.06 7.90 -2.50
C TYR A 227 -4.06 9.04 -2.22
N ARG A 228 -3.58 10.28 -2.01
CA ARG A 228 -4.47 11.42 -1.78
C ARG A 228 -5.34 11.74 -2.99
N SER A 229 -4.74 11.81 -4.19
CA SER A 229 -5.49 12.06 -5.42
C SER A 229 -6.54 10.96 -5.64
N HIS A 230 -6.13 9.71 -5.47
CA HIS A 230 -7.03 8.57 -5.61
C HIS A 230 -8.17 8.54 -4.59
N LEU A 231 -7.95 9.07 -3.38
CA LEU A 231 -9.00 9.20 -2.37
C LEU A 231 -10.01 10.25 -2.78
N ASP A 232 -9.53 11.40 -3.26
CA ASP A 232 -10.39 12.48 -3.75
C ASP A 232 -11.21 12.02 -4.97
N ASP A 233 -10.59 11.30 -5.91
CA ASP A 233 -11.27 10.71 -7.07
C ASP A 233 -12.30 9.63 -6.67
N ALA A 234 -12.01 8.81 -5.66
CA ALA A 234 -12.94 7.79 -5.18
C ALA A 234 -14.17 8.38 -4.50
N LEU A 235 -13.98 9.43 -3.69
CA LEU A 235 -15.07 10.17 -3.07
C LEU A 235 -15.92 10.90 -4.11
N ASP A 236 -15.27 11.55 -5.08
CA ASP A 236 -15.96 12.17 -6.20
C ASP A 236 -16.76 11.13 -7.00
N CYS A 237 -16.15 10.00 -7.40
CA CYS A 237 -16.85 8.93 -8.10
C CYS A 237 -18.08 8.42 -7.32
N LEU A 238 -17.97 8.28 -5.99
CA LEU A 238 -19.08 7.80 -5.15
C LEU A 238 -20.24 8.80 -5.08
N PHE A 239 -19.93 10.10 -5.02
CA PHE A 239 -20.91 11.18 -4.86
C PHE A 239 -21.28 11.91 -6.15
N ARG A 240 -20.61 11.65 -7.26
CA ARG A 240 -20.92 12.21 -8.57
C ARG A 240 -22.27 11.67 -9.06
N PRO A 241 -23.12 12.51 -9.69
CA PRO A 241 -24.41 12.07 -10.22
C PRO A 241 -24.32 10.88 -11.18
N VAL A 242 -25.37 10.06 -11.21
CA VAL A 242 -25.42 8.83 -12.03
C VAL A 242 -25.38 9.08 -13.54
N ASP A 243 -25.88 10.23 -14.00
CA ASP A 243 -25.81 10.67 -15.38
C ASP A 243 -24.42 11.18 -15.79
N GLU A 244 -23.54 11.40 -14.82
CA GLU A 244 -22.12 11.75 -14.99
C GLU A 244 -21.18 10.57 -14.69
N ILE A 245 -21.71 9.34 -14.71
CA ILE A 245 -20.95 8.09 -14.45
C ILE A 245 -20.46 8.02 -12.98
N GLY A 246 -21.20 8.64 -12.05
CA GLY A 246 -20.97 8.50 -10.62
C GLY A 246 -22.02 7.62 -9.94
N PHE A 247 -21.89 7.37 -8.64
CA PHE A 247 -22.77 6.46 -7.91
C PHE A 247 -23.92 7.15 -7.16
N TRP A 248 -24.09 8.47 -7.32
CA TRP A 248 -25.04 9.24 -6.54
C TRP A 248 -26.39 9.43 -7.25
N ASP A 249 -27.44 8.88 -6.64
CA ASP A 249 -28.82 9.11 -7.06
C ASP A 249 -29.37 10.36 -6.36
N ASP A 250 -29.46 11.45 -7.13
CA ASP A 250 -29.98 12.73 -6.66
C ASP A 250 -31.50 12.74 -6.44
N GLU A 251 -32.26 11.81 -7.01
CA GLU A 251 -33.71 11.75 -6.80
C GLU A 251 -34.02 11.13 -5.43
N ASP A 252 -33.46 9.94 -5.17
CA ASP A 252 -33.71 9.22 -3.92
C ASP A 252 -32.78 9.66 -2.77
N GLY A 253 -31.69 10.37 -3.08
CA GLY A 253 -30.67 10.77 -2.12
C GLY A 253 -29.92 9.56 -1.56
N LYS A 254 -29.52 8.63 -2.43
CA LYS A 254 -28.88 7.37 -2.06
C LYS A 254 -27.66 7.08 -2.92
N ILE A 255 -26.78 6.24 -2.40
CA ILE A 255 -25.68 5.65 -3.17
C ILE A 255 -26.24 4.45 -3.95
N LEU A 256 -25.95 4.36 -5.25
CA LEU A 256 -26.30 3.24 -6.10
C LEU A 256 -25.53 1.97 -5.71
N ARG A 257 -26.06 0.84 -6.16
CA ARG A 257 -25.43 -0.45 -5.94
C ARG A 257 -24.17 -0.61 -6.79
N ALA A 258 -24.30 -0.40 -8.10
CA ALA A 258 -23.24 -0.68 -9.06
C ALA A 258 -23.40 0.14 -10.34
N HIS A 259 -22.33 0.17 -11.13
CA HIS A 259 -22.39 0.43 -12.57
C HIS A 259 -21.94 -0.81 -13.31
N ASP A 260 -22.76 -1.30 -14.24
CA ASP A 260 -22.38 -2.33 -15.20
C ASP A 260 -21.55 -1.69 -16.33
N TYR A 261 -20.58 -2.41 -16.89
CA TYR A 261 -19.78 -1.91 -18.02
C TYR A 261 -19.83 -2.83 -19.23
N GLU A 262 -19.68 -2.24 -20.41
CA GLU A 262 -19.42 -2.94 -21.67
C GLU A 262 -18.13 -2.40 -22.30
N ILE A 263 -17.34 -3.28 -22.93
CA ILE A 263 -16.11 -2.89 -23.64
C ILE A 263 -16.50 -2.43 -25.04
N VAL A 264 -16.19 -1.18 -25.39
CA VAL A 264 -16.64 -0.53 -26.62
C VAL A 264 -15.56 -0.51 -27.71
N ASP A 265 -14.28 -0.44 -27.32
CA ASP A 265 -13.14 -0.50 -28.23
C ASP A 265 -11.98 -1.26 -27.59
N GLU A 266 -11.36 -2.17 -28.37
CA GLU A 266 -10.14 -2.91 -28.03
C GLU A 266 -9.10 -2.85 -29.16
N GLU A 267 -9.38 -2.22 -30.30
CA GLU A 267 -8.49 -2.25 -31.47
C GLU A 267 -7.36 -1.21 -31.34
N GLY A 268 -6.31 -1.58 -30.60
CA GLY A 268 -4.98 -0.95 -30.69
C GLY A 268 -4.55 -0.07 -29.52
N GLY A 269 -5.18 -0.17 -28.34
CA GLY A 269 -4.82 0.60 -27.15
C GLY A 269 -5.49 0.10 -25.86
N ASP A 270 -5.60 0.98 -24.86
CA ASP A 270 -6.34 0.72 -23.62
C ASP A 270 -7.84 0.59 -23.91
N PRO A 271 -8.54 -0.39 -23.30
CA PRO A 271 -9.95 -0.61 -23.53
C PRO A 271 -10.77 0.61 -23.12
N SER A 272 -11.77 0.96 -23.93
CA SER A 272 -12.78 1.97 -23.56
C SER A 272 -14.06 1.29 -23.07
N PHE A 273 -14.73 1.92 -22.11
CA PHE A 273 -15.88 1.35 -21.42
C PHE A 273 -17.12 2.25 -21.54
N SER A 274 -18.27 1.63 -21.78
CA SER A 274 -19.58 2.25 -21.59
C SER A 274 -20.14 1.78 -20.26
N TRP A 275 -20.50 2.72 -19.38
CA TRP A 275 -21.01 2.44 -18.04
C TRP A 275 -22.52 2.68 -17.97
N THR A 276 -23.24 1.78 -17.31
CA THR A 276 -24.69 1.84 -17.12
C THR A 276 -25.05 1.64 -15.65
N PRO A 277 -25.87 2.51 -15.04
CA PRO A 277 -26.24 2.37 -13.63
C PRO A 277 -27.09 1.13 -13.37
N ASP A 278 -26.81 0.44 -12.26
CA ASP A 278 -27.63 -0.63 -11.68
C ASP A 278 -28.25 -0.14 -10.36
N ASP A 279 -29.56 0.13 -10.42
CA ASP A 279 -30.35 0.70 -9.32
C ASP A 279 -30.99 -0.35 -8.40
N ARG A 280 -30.75 -1.64 -8.64
CA ARG A 280 -31.32 -2.73 -7.83
C ARG A 280 -30.93 -2.57 -6.34
N GLU A 281 -31.93 -2.58 -5.47
CA GLU A 281 -31.72 -2.52 -4.02
C GLU A 281 -31.11 -3.83 -3.50
N LEU A 282 -29.79 -3.86 -3.36
CA LEU A 282 -29.07 -4.89 -2.62
C LEU A 282 -28.40 -4.27 -1.40
N TRP A 283 -28.97 -4.57 -0.22
CA TRP A 283 -28.63 -4.04 1.11
C TRP A 283 -27.20 -4.28 1.61
N ARG A 284 -26.27 -4.67 0.76
CA ARG A 284 -24.84 -4.78 1.08
C ARG A 284 -23.97 -3.70 0.47
N TYR A 285 -24.39 -3.10 -0.63
CA TYR A 285 -23.50 -2.26 -1.44
C TYR A 285 -23.40 -0.84 -0.88
N ALA A 286 -24.52 -0.12 -0.91
CA ALA A 286 -24.61 1.25 -0.42
C ALA A 286 -24.27 1.38 1.08
N PRO A 287 -24.69 0.46 1.98
CA PRO A 287 -24.21 0.45 3.37
C PRO A 287 -22.69 0.47 3.53
N PHE A 288 -21.99 -0.30 2.70
CA PHE A 288 -20.54 -0.42 2.78
C PHE A 288 -19.84 0.82 2.20
N GLY A 289 -20.37 1.36 1.10
CA GLY A 289 -19.95 2.67 0.56
C GLY A 289 -20.10 3.79 1.60
N LEU A 290 -21.22 3.81 2.31
CA LEU A 290 -21.49 4.77 3.38
C LEU A 290 -20.57 4.56 4.60
N MET A 291 -20.32 3.31 5.02
CA MET A 291 -19.35 2.99 6.08
C MET A 291 -17.96 3.55 5.73
N GLY A 292 -17.47 3.30 4.51
CA GLY A 292 -16.16 3.80 4.10
C GLY A 292 -16.09 5.32 4.04
N THR A 293 -17.15 5.96 3.56
CA THR A 293 -17.25 7.43 3.58
C THR A 293 -17.25 7.98 5.00
N MET A 294 -17.99 7.36 5.93
CA MET A 294 -18.03 7.84 7.31
C MET A 294 -16.68 7.69 8.01
N GLN A 295 -15.93 6.63 7.74
CA GLN A 295 -14.55 6.50 8.26
C GLN A 295 -13.62 7.58 7.72
N TRP A 296 -13.72 7.90 6.43
CA TRP A 296 -13.01 9.05 5.87
C TRP A 296 -13.44 10.34 6.58
N ARG A 297 -14.75 10.55 6.75
CA ARG A 297 -15.31 11.79 7.30
C ARG A 297 -14.97 12.03 8.78
N THR A 298 -14.68 10.97 9.54
CA THR A 298 -14.15 11.05 10.92
C THR A 298 -12.63 11.07 11.00
N SER A 299 -11.92 10.92 9.88
CA SER A 299 -10.45 10.97 9.85
C SER A 299 -9.92 12.40 9.79
N PRO A 300 -8.62 12.62 10.08
CA PRO A 300 -7.97 13.92 9.87
C PRO A 300 -7.97 14.43 8.41
N LEU A 301 -8.29 13.58 7.44
CA LEU A 301 -8.32 13.91 6.00
C LEU A 301 -9.65 14.53 5.54
N ALA A 302 -10.64 14.52 6.43
CA ALA A 302 -12.03 14.86 6.15
C ALA A 302 -12.22 16.30 5.68
N THR A 303 -13.22 16.50 4.84
CA THR A 303 -13.77 17.83 4.50
C THR A 303 -15.29 17.77 4.52
N GLU A 304 -15.94 18.93 4.56
CA GLU A 304 -17.41 19.04 4.62
C GLU A 304 -18.08 18.97 3.25
N VAL A 305 -17.31 18.79 2.16
CA VAL A 305 -17.80 18.95 0.78
C VAL A 305 -18.94 17.98 0.41
N TYR A 306 -18.99 16.80 1.05
CA TYR A 306 -20.00 15.77 0.80
C TYR A 306 -21.05 15.66 1.92
N ASP A 307 -21.01 16.49 2.96
CA ASP A 307 -21.84 16.34 4.17
C ASP A 307 -23.33 16.30 3.85
N VAL A 308 -23.81 17.20 2.97
CA VAL A 308 -25.21 17.23 2.53
C VAL A 308 -25.63 15.91 1.87
N LYS A 309 -24.76 15.28 1.08
CA LYS A 309 -25.05 14.00 0.43
C LYS A 309 -25.00 12.84 1.44
N ILE A 310 -24.06 12.89 2.38
CA ILE A 310 -23.95 11.91 3.49
C ILE A 310 -25.21 11.95 4.35
N GLU A 311 -25.68 13.12 4.79
CA GLU A 311 -26.90 13.28 5.58
C GLU A 311 -28.14 12.78 4.84
N ARG A 312 -28.22 13.02 3.52
CA ARG A 312 -29.30 12.48 2.67
C ARG A 312 -29.26 10.95 2.60
N ALA A 313 -28.09 10.35 2.45
CA ALA A 313 -27.91 8.90 2.46
C ALA A 313 -28.28 8.28 3.82
N LEU A 314 -27.84 8.88 4.92
CA LEU A 314 -28.23 8.48 6.28
C LEU A 314 -29.75 8.56 6.45
N SER A 315 -30.37 9.67 6.02
CA SER A 315 -31.81 9.86 6.06
C SER A 315 -32.56 8.81 5.23
N TYR A 316 -32.02 8.43 4.06
CA TYR A 316 -32.56 7.34 3.25
C TYR A 316 -32.58 6.02 4.02
N PHE A 317 -31.46 5.65 4.66
CA PHE A 317 -31.39 4.42 5.46
C PHE A 317 -32.24 4.48 6.72
N THR A 318 -32.33 5.61 7.41
CA THR A 318 -33.24 5.80 8.54
C THR A 318 -34.68 5.47 8.14
N ARG A 319 -35.16 6.00 7.01
CA ARG A 319 -36.51 5.68 6.50
C ARG A 319 -36.70 4.20 6.20
N LYS A 320 -35.69 3.50 5.68
CA LYS A 320 -35.75 2.06 5.39
C LYS A 320 -35.72 1.21 6.67
N ILE A 321 -34.94 1.62 7.68
CA ILE A 321 -34.82 0.95 8.98
C ILE A 321 -36.08 1.11 9.82
N GLU A 322 -36.63 2.32 9.88
CA GLU A 322 -37.87 2.62 10.62
C GLU A 322 -39.13 2.14 9.89
N GLY A 323 -39.01 1.86 8.59
CA GLY A 323 -40.00 1.13 7.82
C GLY A 323 -39.96 -0.38 8.08
N ASP A 324 -40.42 -1.16 7.11
CA ASP A 324 -40.46 -2.63 7.19
C ASP A 324 -39.32 -3.30 6.41
N THR A 325 -38.18 -2.63 6.21
CA THR A 325 -37.10 -3.15 5.35
C THR A 325 -35.94 -3.75 6.14
N LEU A 326 -35.84 -3.47 7.44
CA LEU A 326 -34.75 -3.96 8.30
C LEU A 326 -34.65 -5.51 8.29
N HIS A 327 -35.77 -6.21 8.22
CA HIS A 327 -35.78 -7.68 8.20
C HIS A 327 -35.19 -8.28 6.90
N GLU A 328 -35.11 -7.50 5.82
CA GLU A 328 -34.50 -7.92 4.55
C GLU A 328 -32.98 -7.73 4.54
N MET A 329 -32.45 -6.86 5.41
CA MET A 329 -31.03 -6.53 5.42
C MET A 329 -30.19 -7.71 5.97
N PRO A 330 -29.10 -8.10 5.27
CA PRO A 330 -28.18 -9.11 5.76
C PRO A 330 -27.23 -8.54 6.83
N SER A 331 -26.54 -9.40 7.56
CA SER A 331 -25.55 -9.01 8.58
C SER A 331 -24.45 -8.08 8.02
N TYR A 332 -23.97 -8.35 6.81
CA TYR A 332 -23.00 -7.53 6.08
C TYR A 332 -23.59 -6.29 5.38
N GLY A 333 -24.87 -6.01 5.61
CA GLY A 333 -25.48 -4.69 5.40
C GLY A 333 -25.69 -3.94 6.71
N ILE A 334 -26.17 -4.66 7.73
CA ILE A 334 -26.44 -4.12 9.06
C ILE A 334 -25.16 -3.68 9.77
N GLY A 335 -24.11 -4.50 9.78
CA GLY A 335 -22.82 -4.18 10.41
C GLY A 335 -22.22 -2.87 9.88
N PRO A 336 -22.08 -2.70 8.55
CA PRO A 336 -21.66 -1.43 7.97
C PRO A 336 -22.57 -0.24 8.31
N LEU A 337 -23.90 -0.41 8.33
CA LEU A 337 -24.81 0.66 8.76
C LEU A 337 -24.62 1.02 10.24
N THR A 338 -24.44 0.03 11.12
CA THR A 338 -24.17 0.29 12.54
C THR A 338 -22.90 1.12 12.71
N CYS A 339 -21.84 0.80 11.97
CA CYS A 339 -20.62 1.60 11.92
C CYS A 339 -20.90 3.02 11.43
N ALA A 340 -21.57 3.17 10.28
CA ALA A 340 -21.85 4.46 9.68
C ALA A 340 -22.69 5.36 10.61
N PHE A 341 -23.74 4.83 11.23
CA PHE A 341 -24.57 5.60 12.16
C PHE A 341 -23.85 5.91 13.48
N ALA A 342 -23.01 5.00 14.00
CA ALA A 342 -22.20 5.28 15.18
C ALA A 342 -21.21 6.43 14.94
N LEU A 343 -20.57 6.45 13.77
CA LEU A 343 -19.69 7.55 13.35
C LEU A 343 -20.47 8.84 13.04
N ALA A 344 -21.66 8.73 12.44
CA ALA A 344 -22.50 9.88 12.13
C ALA A 344 -22.97 10.61 13.40
N ALA A 345 -23.13 9.87 14.51
CA ALA A 345 -23.44 10.46 15.81
C ALA A 345 -22.33 11.35 16.36
N GLU A 346 -21.08 11.19 15.91
CA GLU A 346 -19.97 12.06 16.27
C GLU A 346 -19.90 13.31 15.38
N VAL A 347 -20.25 13.17 14.11
CA VAL A 347 -20.08 14.23 13.09
C VAL A 347 -21.29 15.16 12.98
N PHE A 348 -22.51 14.61 13.02
CA PHE A 348 -23.73 15.34 12.66
C PHE A 348 -24.67 15.54 13.85
N ASP A 349 -25.25 14.45 14.37
CA ASP A 349 -26.29 14.51 15.39
C ASP A 349 -26.32 13.22 16.23
N ASP A 350 -26.41 13.37 17.56
CA ASP A 350 -26.51 12.27 18.53
C ASP A 350 -27.70 11.32 18.27
N ASP A 351 -28.76 11.78 17.58
CA ASP A 351 -29.91 10.96 17.19
C ASP A 351 -29.51 9.76 16.30
N HIS A 352 -28.38 9.83 15.61
CA HIS A 352 -27.84 8.70 14.84
C HIS A 352 -27.43 7.52 15.73
N GLU A 353 -27.04 7.75 16.99
CA GLU A 353 -26.70 6.70 17.94
C GLU A 353 -27.91 5.78 18.20
N ARG A 354 -29.12 6.36 18.26
CA ARG A 354 -30.37 5.60 18.42
C ARG A 354 -30.56 4.59 17.29
N ILE A 355 -30.29 5.00 16.04
CA ILE A 355 -30.40 4.11 14.87
C ILE A 355 -29.35 3.01 14.93
N ALA A 356 -28.10 3.35 15.28
CA ALA A 356 -27.04 2.35 15.48
C ALA A 356 -27.42 1.33 16.57
N ARG A 357 -28.03 1.76 17.69
CA ARG A 357 -28.51 0.86 18.75
C ARG A 357 -29.64 -0.05 18.28
N GLN A 358 -30.61 0.48 17.52
CA GLN A 358 -31.68 -0.33 16.93
C GLN A 358 -31.12 -1.42 15.99
N LEU A 359 -30.12 -1.08 15.17
CA LEU A 359 -29.43 -2.04 14.29
C LEU A 359 -28.67 -3.11 15.10
N PHE A 360 -27.97 -2.72 16.17
CA PHE A 360 -27.31 -3.64 17.10
C PHE A 360 -28.30 -4.64 17.72
N GLU A 361 -29.39 -4.15 18.31
CA GLU A 361 -30.42 -4.98 18.95
C GLU A 361 -31.04 -5.97 17.97
N HIS A 362 -31.38 -5.50 16.75
CA HIS A 362 -31.91 -6.36 15.70
C HIS A 362 -30.90 -7.43 15.27
N ALA A 363 -29.64 -7.05 15.07
CA ALA A 363 -28.60 -7.98 14.65
C ALA A 363 -28.32 -9.04 15.72
N ARG A 364 -28.19 -8.63 16.98
CA ARG A 364 -27.92 -9.52 18.12
C ARG A 364 -29.01 -10.59 18.27
N ALA A 365 -30.27 -10.24 18.01
CA ALA A 365 -31.38 -11.19 18.11
C ALA A 365 -31.44 -12.19 16.94
N ARG A 366 -30.73 -11.94 15.83
CA ARG A 366 -30.93 -12.63 14.56
C ARG A 366 -29.72 -13.44 14.08
N PHE A 367 -28.50 -12.98 14.38
CA PHE A 367 -27.26 -13.57 13.86
C PHE A 367 -26.42 -14.14 14.99
N ASP A 368 -25.71 -15.23 14.70
CA ASP A 368 -24.96 -16.05 15.66
C ASP A 368 -23.52 -16.32 15.22
N PHE A 369 -23.01 -15.56 14.25
CA PHE A 369 -21.67 -15.70 13.68
C PHE A 369 -21.39 -17.06 13.02
N THR A 370 -22.44 -17.74 12.54
CA THR A 370 -22.30 -18.95 11.73
C THR A 370 -21.72 -18.65 10.34
N HIS A 371 -21.91 -17.43 9.84
CA HIS A 371 -21.45 -16.96 8.55
C HIS A 371 -20.26 -16.02 8.67
N ALA A 372 -19.33 -16.11 7.72
CA ALA A 372 -18.13 -15.27 7.76
C ALA A 372 -18.47 -13.78 7.66
N GLU A 373 -19.50 -13.44 6.90
CA GLU A 373 -19.99 -12.09 6.71
C GLU A 373 -20.59 -11.46 7.99
N ASP A 374 -20.96 -12.27 8.99
CA ASP A 374 -21.43 -11.78 10.29
C ASP A 374 -20.31 -11.08 11.07
N SER A 375 -19.04 -11.31 10.73
CA SER A 375 -17.89 -10.59 11.32
C SER A 375 -17.98 -9.07 11.17
N LEU A 376 -18.66 -8.55 10.15
CA LEU A 376 -18.89 -7.11 9.99
C LEU A 376 -19.86 -6.55 11.04
N LEU A 377 -20.66 -7.39 11.70
CA LEU A 377 -21.43 -6.98 12.87
C LEU A 377 -20.49 -6.61 14.01
N ALA A 378 -19.50 -7.45 14.33
CA ALA A 378 -18.50 -7.17 15.36
C ALA A 378 -17.74 -5.86 15.06
N TYR A 379 -17.44 -5.63 13.78
CA TYR A 379 -16.85 -4.37 13.32
C TYR A 379 -17.74 -3.16 13.64
N GLY A 380 -19.00 -3.16 13.22
CA GLY A 380 -19.93 -2.06 13.49
C GLY A 380 -20.25 -1.87 14.97
N TRP A 381 -20.39 -2.96 15.72
CA TRP A 381 -20.65 -2.94 17.17
C TRP A 381 -19.49 -2.32 17.95
N SER A 382 -18.25 -2.46 17.45
CA SER A 382 -17.08 -1.88 18.10
C SER A 382 -17.10 -0.35 18.06
N TYR A 383 -17.47 0.26 16.93
CA TYR A 383 -17.64 1.72 16.84
C TYR A 383 -18.80 2.22 17.71
N LEU A 384 -19.92 1.46 17.75
CA LEU A 384 -21.01 1.80 18.67
C LEU A 384 -20.57 1.73 20.14
N TYR A 385 -19.77 0.71 20.51
CA TYR A 385 -19.26 0.56 21.87
C TYR A 385 -18.30 1.69 22.27
N GLU A 386 -17.48 2.19 21.36
CA GLU A 386 -16.61 3.33 21.65
C GLU A 386 -17.40 4.60 21.93
N ARG A 387 -18.44 4.84 21.14
CA ARG A 387 -19.36 5.97 21.33
C ARG A 387 -20.14 5.85 22.64
N ASN A 388 -20.62 4.65 22.93
CA ASN A 388 -21.39 4.34 24.13
C ASN A 388 -20.85 3.04 24.76
N ARG A 389 -20.12 3.19 25.87
CA ARG A 389 -19.44 2.12 26.61
C ARG A 389 -20.41 1.23 27.40
N ASP A 390 -21.47 0.79 26.74
CA ASP A 390 -22.50 -0.09 27.27
C ASP A 390 -21.93 -1.49 27.51
N PRO A 391 -22.02 -2.03 28.75
CA PRO A 391 -21.61 -3.40 29.06
C PRO A 391 -22.28 -4.44 28.15
N GLU A 392 -23.51 -4.20 27.72
CA GLU A 392 -24.26 -5.10 26.86
C GLU A 392 -23.55 -5.33 25.51
N ILE A 393 -23.03 -4.25 24.92
CA ILE A 393 -22.32 -4.30 23.62
C ILE A 393 -20.95 -4.93 23.81
N ARG A 394 -20.26 -4.62 24.93
CA ARG A 394 -18.98 -5.26 25.27
C ARG A 394 -19.09 -6.77 25.41
N ASP A 395 -20.15 -7.24 26.07
CA ASP A 395 -20.42 -8.66 26.26
C ASP A 395 -20.69 -9.33 24.91
N ALA A 396 -21.51 -8.70 24.05
CA ALA A 396 -21.76 -9.19 22.68
C ALA A 396 -20.49 -9.25 21.81
N LEU A 397 -19.60 -8.26 21.92
CA LEU A 397 -18.29 -8.28 21.25
C LEU A 397 -17.39 -9.40 21.77
N SER A 398 -17.41 -9.67 23.07
CA SER A 398 -16.63 -10.75 23.68
C SER A 398 -17.15 -12.13 23.25
N GLU A 399 -18.47 -12.30 23.18
CA GLU A 399 -19.13 -13.49 22.62
C GLU A 399 -18.79 -13.68 21.15
N ALA A 400 -18.80 -12.60 20.35
CA ALA A 400 -18.41 -12.64 18.95
C ALA A 400 -16.94 -13.06 18.78
N LEU A 401 -16.01 -12.47 19.54
CA LEU A 401 -14.59 -12.83 19.53
C LEU A 401 -14.38 -14.31 19.85
N TRP A 402 -15.02 -14.79 20.92
CA TRP A 402 -14.93 -16.20 21.30
C TRP A 402 -15.46 -17.11 20.17
N THR A 403 -16.61 -16.77 19.60
CA THR A 403 -17.25 -17.56 18.53
C THR A 403 -16.40 -17.59 17.27
N MET A 404 -15.88 -16.44 16.83
CA MET A 404 -14.99 -16.34 15.67
C MET A 404 -13.67 -17.06 15.90
N ASN A 405 -13.12 -17.01 17.13
CA ASN A 405 -11.89 -17.71 17.48
C ASN A 405 -12.07 -19.24 17.46
N ASP A 406 -13.23 -19.76 17.88
CA ASP A 406 -13.56 -21.19 17.79
C ASP A 406 -13.62 -21.68 16.33
N ARG A 407 -13.82 -20.77 15.37
CA ARG A 407 -13.77 -21.07 13.93
C ARG A 407 -12.34 -21.05 13.34
N LEU A 408 -11.32 -20.66 14.10
CA LEU A 408 -9.95 -20.61 13.60
C LEU A 408 -9.35 -22.03 13.50
N THR A 409 -8.93 -22.43 12.31
CA THR A 409 -8.33 -23.74 12.07
C THR A 409 -6.86 -23.79 12.51
N PRO A 410 -6.29 -24.99 12.71
CA PRO A 410 -4.86 -25.17 13.00
C PRO A 410 -3.92 -24.62 11.93
N GLU A 411 -4.40 -24.35 10.72
CA GLU A 411 -3.63 -23.74 9.63
C GLU A 411 -3.66 -22.20 9.69
N GLY A 412 -4.49 -21.60 10.55
CA GLY A 412 -4.63 -20.15 10.65
C GLY A 412 -5.63 -19.58 9.65
N LEU A 413 -6.75 -20.27 9.42
CA LEU A 413 -7.86 -19.79 8.59
C LEU A 413 -9.17 -19.84 9.38
N PHE A 414 -10.07 -18.90 9.18
CA PHE A 414 -11.42 -18.98 9.72
C PHE A 414 -12.31 -19.90 8.87
N ALA A 415 -12.90 -20.92 9.48
CA ALA A 415 -13.81 -21.86 8.84
C ALA A 415 -15.25 -21.62 9.28
N PHE A 416 -16.06 -21.01 8.41
CA PHE A 416 -17.49 -20.77 8.61
C PHE A 416 -18.37 -21.73 7.82
N ASP A 417 -19.64 -21.84 8.21
CA ASP A 417 -20.57 -22.89 7.73
C ASP A 417 -21.22 -22.60 6.36
N ASN A 418 -21.03 -21.41 5.76
CA ASN A 418 -21.64 -21.10 4.46
C ASN A 418 -20.81 -21.52 3.24
N HIS A 419 -21.53 -21.64 2.13
CA HIS A 419 -20.94 -21.87 0.81
C HIS A 419 -20.03 -20.71 0.34
N THR A 420 -20.20 -19.50 0.89
CA THR A 420 -19.37 -18.33 0.60
C THR A 420 -18.04 -18.34 1.36
N THR A 421 -17.86 -19.14 2.43
CA THR A 421 -16.54 -19.37 3.07
C THR A 421 -15.48 -19.86 2.10
N ARG A 422 -15.87 -20.48 0.97
CA ARG A 422 -14.95 -20.84 -0.12
C ARG A 422 -14.22 -19.64 -0.74
N ARG A 423 -14.72 -18.42 -0.51
CA ARG A 423 -14.16 -17.16 -0.97
C ARG A 423 -13.28 -16.63 0.16
N HIS A 424 -11.97 -16.79 0.04
CA HIS A 424 -11.04 -16.39 1.11
C HIS A 424 -11.02 -14.87 1.36
N GLN A 425 -11.67 -14.05 0.54
CA GLN A 425 -11.99 -12.65 0.86
C GLN A 425 -12.69 -12.49 2.23
N ASN A 426 -13.48 -13.49 2.63
CA ASN A 426 -14.20 -13.47 3.90
C ASN A 426 -13.25 -13.62 5.11
N GLN A 427 -12.01 -14.08 4.90
CA GLN A 427 -10.97 -14.05 5.93
C GLN A 427 -10.66 -12.60 6.33
N MET A 428 -10.66 -11.68 5.37
CA MET A 428 -10.34 -10.28 5.64
C MET A 428 -11.44 -9.60 6.45
N TYR A 429 -12.73 -9.80 6.11
CA TYR A 429 -13.83 -9.30 6.96
C TYR A 429 -13.75 -9.83 8.39
N ALA A 430 -13.43 -11.12 8.53
CA ALA A 430 -13.19 -11.71 9.84
C ALA A 430 -12.04 -11.01 10.57
N CYS A 431 -10.88 -10.80 9.92
CA CYS A 431 -9.78 -10.04 10.50
C CYS A 431 -10.19 -8.62 10.91
N TRP A 432 -11.02 -7.91 10.13
CA TRP A 432 -11.45 -6.55 10.48
C TRP A 432 -12.28 -6.53 11.76
N GLY A 433 -13.36 -7.32 11.78
CA GLY A 433 -14.27 -7.37 12.92
C GLY A 433 -13.57 -7.89 14.17
N PHE A 434 -12.71 -8.89 14.00
CA PHE A 434 -11.96 -9.52 15.08
C PHE A 434 -10.90 -8.58 15.67
N ALA A 435 -10.03 -7.99 14.85
CA ALA A 435 -9.01 -7.06 15.34
C ALA A 435 -9.64 -5.82 15.99
N ARG A 436 -10.70 -5.27 15.38
CA ARG A 436 -11.40 -4.11 15.96
C ARG A 436 -12.06 -4.44 17.30
N ALA A 437 -12.72 -5.60 17.41
CA ALA A 437 -13.30 -6.06 18.68
C ALA A 437 -12.22 -6.30 19.75
N VAL A 438 -11.06 -6.85 19.37
CA VAL A 438 -9.91 -7.00 20.28
C VAL A 438 -9.46 -5.64 20.81
N GLU A 439 -9.26 -4.67 19.93
CA GLU A 439 -8.82 -3.31 20.28
C GLU A 439 -9.75 -2.67 21.32
N VAL A 440 -11.05 -2.61 21.03
CA VAL A 440 -11.98 -1.88 21.90
C VAL A 440 -12.28 -2.62 23.22
N THR A 441 -12.16 -3.94 23.24
CA THR A 441 -12.38 -4.75 24.46
C THR A 441 -11.12 -4.94 25.30
N GLY A 442 -9.94 -4.72 24.72
CA GLY A 442 -8.62 -4.94 25.34
C GLY A 442 -8.18 -6.40 25.42
N GLN A 443 -8.79 -7.30 24.65
CA GLN A 443 -8.52 -8.74 24.70
C GLN A 443 -7.39 -9.15 23.73
N THR A 444 -6.21 -8.56 23.90
CA THR A 444 -5.07 -8.68 22.96
C THR A 444 -4.57 -10.11 22.76
N GLY A 445 -4.85 -11.04 23.69
CA GLY A 445 -4.48 -12.46 23.57
C GLY A 445 -5.10 -13.20 22.38
N TYR A 446 -5.99 -12.55 21.63
CA TYR A 446 -6.57 -13.10 20.41
C TYR A 446 -5.83 -12.68 19.12
N LEU A 447 -4.90 -11.71 19.16
CA LEU A 447 -4.25 -11.17 17.94
C LEU A 447 -3.40 -12.19 17.19
N ASP A 448 -2.81 -13.17 17.88
CA ASP A 448 -2.08 -14.28 17.26
C ASP A 448 -2.91 -14.98 16.17
N GLY A 449 -4.23 -15.03 16.34
CA GLY A 449 -5.14 -15.59 15.33
C GLY A 449 -5.18 -14.76 14.05
N VAL A 450 -5.22 -13.43 14.17
CA VAL A 450 -5.22 -12.50 13.04
C VAL A 450 -3.87 -12.53 12.32
N GLU A 451 -2.77 -12.51 13.08
CA GLU A 451 -1.40 -12.58 12.55
C GLU A 451 -1.22 -13.83 11.68
N ARG A 452 -1.66 -15.00 12.16
CA ARG A 452 -1.57 -16.25 11.40
C ARG A 452 -2.37 -16.24 10.10
N VAL A 453 -3.54 -15.58 10.08
CA VAL A 453 -4.35 -15.44 8.87
C VAL A 453 -3.68 -14.52 7.86
N LEU A 454 -3.08 -13.41 8.33
CA LEU A 454 -2.34 -12.47 7.48
C LEU A 454 -1.07 -13.12 6.91
N ASP A 455 -0.29 -13.82 7.73
CA ASP A 455 0.90 -14.56 7.31
C ASP A 455 0.55 -15.61 6.25
N TYR A 456 -0.46 -16.45 6.52
CA TYR A 456 -0.92 -17.45 5.54
C TYR A 456 -1.38 -16.79 4.24
N THR A 457 -2.09 -15.67 4.34
CA THR A 457 -2.58 -14.91 3.18
C THR A 457 -1.41 -14.42 2.32
N ILE A 458 -0.36 -13.89 2.93
CA ILE A 458 0.83 -13.43 2.21
C ILE A 458 1.58 -14.61 1.60
N ASP A 459 1.90 -15.62 2.41
CA ASP A 459 2.78 -16.72 2.01
C ASP A 459 2.14 -17.64 0.95
N GLU A 460 0.83 -17.89 1.04
CA GLU A 460 0.15 -18.87 0.20
C GLU A 460 -0.75 -18.25 -0.88
N ARG A 461 -1.16 -16.98 -0.73
CA ARG A 461 -2.13 -16.34 -1.64
C ARG A 461 -1.57 -15.17 -2.44
N MET A 462 -0.57 -14.45 -1.93
CA MET A 462 0.02 -13.32 -2.67
C MET A 462 0.95 -13.85 -3.77
N ARG A 463 0.72 -13.39 -5.00
CA ARG A 463 1.58 -13.67 -6.15
C ARG A 463 2.81 -12.77 -6.12
N ASP A 464 3.75 -13.02 -7.03
CA ASP A 464 4.96 -12.19 -7.20
C ASP A 464 4.63 -10.74 -7.60
N ASP A 465 3.55 -10.55 -8.37
CA ASP A 465 3.02 -9.24 -8.78
C ASP A 465 2.14 -8.53 -7.71
N GLY A 466 2.07 -9.10 -6.50
CA GLY A 466 1.31 -8.52 -5.38
C GLY A 466 -0.18 -8.88 -5.36
N ALA A 467 -0.75 -9.40 -6.45
CA ALA A 467 -2.15 -9.79 -6.47
C ALA A 467 -2.43 -11.05 -5.65
N PHE A 468 -3.56 -11.07 -4.96
CA PHE A 468 -4.00 -12.24 -4.22
C PHE A 468 -4.89 -13.20 -5.01
N ILE A 469 -4.62 -14.51 -4.88
CA ILE A 469 -5.50 -15.59 -5.35
C ILE A 469 -6.21 -16.21 -4.14
N TRP A 470 -7.51 -15.97 -4.00
CA TRP A 470 -8.26 -16.33 -2.79
C TRP A 470 -8.98 -17.66 -2.85
N GLN A 471 -8.44 -18.65 -3.56
CA GLN A 471 -9.03 -20.00 -3.62
C GLN A 471 -7.99 -21.10 -3.78
N ASP A 472 -8.22 -22.20 -3.07
CA ASP A 472 -7.49 -23.44 -3.26
C ASP A 472 -7.89 -24.15 -4.54
N VAL A 473 -6.88 -24.38 -5.39
CA VAL A 473 -7.07 -25.08 -6.65
C VAL A 473 -6.25 -26.36 -6.63
N SER A 474 -6.94 -27.49 -6.60
CA SER A 474 -6.26 -28.78 -6.71
C SER A 474 -5.55 -28.92 -8.06
N LEU A 475 -4.42 -29.64 -8.08
CA LEU A 475 -3.62 -29.86 -9.28
C LEU A 475 -4.44 -30.39 -10.49
N PRO A 476 -5.39 -31.33 -10.33
CA PRO A 476 -6.22 -31.77 -11.45
C PRO A 476 -7.11 -30.67 -12.03
N ARG A 477 -7.59 -29.73 -11.20
CA ARG A 477 -8.39 -28.57 -11.67
C ARG A 477 -7.50 -27.59 -12.43
N ARG A 478 -6.29 -27.33 -11.95
CA ARG A 478 -5.28 -26.51 -12.68
C ARG A 478 -4.96 -27.12 -14.06
N LEU A 479 -4.79 -28.44 -14.14
CA LEU A 479 -4.50 -29.13 -15.41
C LEU A 479 -5.68 -29.09 -16.40
N ARG A 480 -6.93 -29.12 -15.90
CA ARG A 480 -8.13 -29.00 -16.75
C ARG A 480 -8.37 -27.58 -17.28
N ARG A 481 -7.77 -26.55 -16.65
CA ARG A 481 -7.90 -25.14 -17.02
C ARG A 481 -7.57 -24.89 -18.49
N GLY A 482 -6.47 -25.47 -18.99
CA GLY A 482 -6.06 -25.32 -20.39
C GLY A 482 -7.10 -25.85 -21.39
N THR A 483 -7.80 -26.92 -21.03
CA THR A 483 -8.86 -27.51 -21.86
C THR A 483 -10.14 -26.67 -21.83
N THR A 484 -10.56 -26.19 -20.65
CA THR A 484 -11.75 -25.32 -20.53
C THR A 484 -11.54 -23.99 -21.24
N LYS A 485 -10.31 -23.43 -21.17
CA LYS A 485 -9.92 -22.21 -21.87
C LYS A 485 -10.06 -22.33 -23.39
N ARG A 486 -9.54 -23.41 -23.98
CA ARG A 486 -9.65 -23.66 -25.44
C ARG A 486 -11.08 -23.81 -25.94
N LEU A 487 -12.00 -24.17 -25.06
CA LEU A 487 -13.41 -24.37 -25.38
C LEU A 487 -14.25 -23.11 -25.15
N GLY A 488 -13.64 -21.98 -24.76
CA GLY A 488 -14.33 -20.71 -24.55
C GLY A 488 -15.25 -20.69 -23.33
N PHE A 489 -15.05 -21.59 -22.36
CA PHE A 489 -15.84 -21.59 -21.15
C PHE A 489 -15.50 -20.39 -20.25
N ARG A 490 -16.51 -19.94 -19.48
CA ARG A 490 -16.36 -18.96 -18.40
C ARG A 490 -15.11 -19.29 -17.55
N PRO A 491 -14.23 -18.30 -17.27
CA PRO A 491 -13.11 -18.52 -16.38
C PRO A 491 -13.58 -19.05 -15.02
N PRO A 492 -12.89 -20.04 -14.45
CA PRO A 492 -13.23 -20.51 -13.12
C PRO A 492 -12.96 -19.41 -12.08
N HIS A 493 -13.74 -19.39 -10.99
CA HIS A 493 -13.64 -18.37 -9.94
C HIS A 493 -12.25 -18.17 -9.29
N TRP A 494 -11.32 -19.12 -9.40
CA TRP A 494 -9.94 -18.98 -8.91
C TRP A 494 -8.99 -18.32 -9.92
N ASP A 495 -9.46 -18.04 -11.13
CA ASP A 495 -8.72 -17.30 -12.15
C ASP A 495 -8.95 -15.79 -11.98
N PHE A 496 -9.78 -15.32 -11.06
CA PHE A 496 -10.06 -13.89 -10.86
C PHE A 496 -9.17 -13.30 -9.78
N LEU A 497 -8.57 -12.15 -10.09
CA LEU A 497 -7.82 -11.27 -9.23
C LEU A 497 -8.65 -10.01 -9.06
N TYR A 498 -9.10 -9.71 -7.85
CA TYR A 498 -9.95 -8.54 -7.61
C TYR A 498 -9.16 -7.43 -6.93
N GLU A 499 -9.45 -6.19 -7.31
CA GLU A 499 -8.96 -5.01 -6.62
C GLU A 499 -9.49 -4.94 -5.19
N CYS A 500 -10.79 -5.19 -4.99
CA CYS A 500 -11.38 -5.10 -3.66
C CYS A 500 -10.71 -6.05 -2.65
N HIS A 501 -10.10 -7.13 -3.13
CA HIS A 501 -9.34 -8.02 -2.26
C HIS A 501 -8.03 -7.42 -1.76
N GLN A 502 -7.36 -6.59 -2.58
CA GLN A 502 -6.15 -5.88 -2.17
C GLN A 502 -6.51 -4.88 -1.07
N THR A 503 -7.54 -4.07 -1.29
CA THR A 503 -8.00 -3.09 -0.29
C THR A 503 -8.53 -3.77 0.96
N PHE A 504 -9.10 -4.97 0.84
CA PHE A 504 -9.50 -5.72 2.03
C PHE A 504 -8.35 -6.18 2.90
N PHE A 505 -7.26 -6.60 2.28
CA PHE A 505 -6.03 -6.94 2.99
C PHE A 505 -5.44 -5.70 3.68
N VAL A 506 -5.34 -4.57 2.99
CA VAL A 506 -4.84 -3.31 3.58
C VAL A 506 -5.67 -2.89 4.79
N ASN A 507 -7.01 -2.95 4.68
CA ASN A 507 -7.89 -2.66 5.79
C ASN A 507 -7.71 -3.64 6.96
N ALA A 508 -7.44 -4.93 6.71
CA ALA A 508 -7.19 -5.92 7.75
C ALA A 508 -5.89 -5.63 8.51
N VAL A 509 -4.82 -5.32 7.78
CA VAL A 509 -3.53 -4.92 8.37
C VAL A 509 -3.69 -3.66 9.22
N ALA A 510 -4.43 -2.65 8.74
CA ALA A 510 -4.71 -1.45 9.51
C ALA A 510 -5.41 -1.76 10.84
N GLN A 511 -6.44 -2.62 10.84
CA GLN A 511 -7.11 -3.00 12.09
C GLN A 511 -6.20 -3.82 13.02
N TYR A 512 -5.36 -4.71 12.47
CA TYR A 512 -4.36 -5.45 13.25
C TYR A 512 -3.37 -4.49 13.94
N TYR A 513 -2.87 -3.47 13.25
CA TYR A 513 -1.98 -2.48 13.83
C TYR A 513 -2.66 -1.65 14.92
N ARG A 514 -3.88 -1.15 14.69
CA ARG A 514 -4.64 -0.40 15.70
C ARG A 514 -4.88 -1.22 16.98
N ALA A 515 -5.08 -2.52 16.83
CA ALA A 515 -5.25 -3.43 17.95
C ALA A 515 -3.96 -3.71 18.76
N GLY A 516 -2.80 -3.20 18.31
CA GLY A 516 -1.50 -3.40 18.94
C GLY A 516 -0.67 -4.54 18.33
N GLY A 517 -0.98 -4.94 17.09
CA GLY A 517 -0.17 -5.91 16.37
C GLY A 517 1.26 -5.41 16.10
N GLU A 518 2.26 -6.28 16.26
CA GLU A 518 3.69 -5.92 16.18
C GLU A 518 4.35 -6.39 14.87
N ARG A 519 3.77 -7.37 14.17
CA ARG A 519 4.31 -7.87 12.90
C ARG A 519 4.22 -6.76 11.83
N ASP A 520 5.32 -6.55 11.11
CA ASP A 520 5.38 -5.63 9.96
C ASP A 520 4.89 -6.30 8.68
N TYR A 521 3.87 -5.71 8.07
CA TYR A 521 3.21 -6.07 6.83
C TYR A 521 3.29 -4.98 5.76
N ASP A 522 4.03 -3.89 5.98
CA ASP A 522 3.99 -2.70 5.12
C ASP A 522 4.47 -3.00 3.70
N ARG A 523 5.47 -3.88 3.58
CA ARG A 523 5.91 -4.38 2.27
C ARG A 523 4.81 -5.15 1.53
N ALA A 524 4.02 -5.96 2.23
CA ALA A 524 2.93 -6.69 1.61
C ALA A 524 1.80 -5.73 1.20
N VAL A 525 1.53 -4.72 2.02
CA VAL A 525 0.58 -3.63 1.71
C VAL A 525 1.03 -2.87 0.46
N ARG A 526 2.30 -2.46 0.40
CA ARG A 526 2.89 -1.81 -0.79
C ARG A 526 2.64 -2.62 -2.05
N ARG A 527 2.96 -3.93 -2.03
CA ARG A 527 2.79 -4.81 -3.20
C ARG A 527 1.32 -4.94 -3.62
N ALA A 528 0.40 -5.06 -2.67
CA ALA A 528 -1.03 -5.13 -2.95
C ALA A 528 -1.54 -3.83 -3.59
N MET A 529 -1.06 -2.66 -3.14
CA MET A 529 -1.43 -1.36 -3.71
C MET A 529 -0.74 -1.11 -5.06
N SER A 530 0.55 -1.40 -5.19
CA SER A 530 1.32 -1.41 -6.44
C SER A 530 0.60 -2.14 -7.57
N TRP A 531 -0.02 -3.29 -7.27
CA TRP A 531 -0.79 -4.04 -8.26
C TRP A 531 -1.94 -3.22 -8.84
N ILE A 532 -2.63 -2.41 -8.02
CA ILE A 532 -3.72 -1.53 -8.49
C ILE A 532 -3.17 -0.44 -9.43
N TYR A 533 -2.02 0.17 -9.08
CA TYR A 533 -1.54 1.43 -9.68
C TYR A 533 -0.45 1.27 -10.75
N GLY A 534 -0.12 0.06 -11.19
CA GLY A 534 0.82 -0.09 -12.30
C GLY A 534 1.53 -1.44 -12.43
N GLU A 535 1.60 -2.23 -11.37
CA GLU A 535 2.24 -3.56 -11.42
C GLU A 535 1.28 -4.67 -11.91
N SER A 536 0.00 -4.35 -12.18
CA SER A 536 -0.87 -5.30 -12.89
C SER A 536 -0.38 -5.52 -14.32
N SER A 537 -0.78 -6.65 -14.89
CA SER A 537 -0.56 -6.98 -16.30
C SER A 537 -1.20 -6.00 -17.29
N ARG A 538 -2.14 -5.16 -16.84
CA ARG A 538 -2.73 -4.07 -17.61
C ARG A 538 -2.28 -2.68 -17.15
N GLY A 539 -1.24 -2.58 -16.33
CA GLY A 539 -0.77 -1.32 -15.78
C GLY A 539 -1.70 -0.77 -14.70
N ASP A 540 -2.00 0.52 -14.77
CA ASP A 540 -2.84 1.22 -13.79
C ASP A 540 -4.33 0.92 -14.02
N LEU A 541 -4.95 0.25 -13.03
CA LEU A 541 -6.36 -0.11 -13.07
C LEU A 541 -7.29 1.10 -12.87
N VAL A 542 -6.82 2.18 -12.23
CA VAL A 542 -7.59 3.42 -12.08
C VAL A 542 -7.71 4.11 -13.43
N GLY A 543 -6.58 4.35 -14.10
CA GLY A 543 -6.53 4.85 -15.48
C GLY A 543 -7.33 3.99 -16.45
N CYS A 544 -7.22 2.66 -16.35
CA CYS A 544 -7.99 1.73 -17.17
C CYS A 544 -9.51 1.94 -17.04
N SER A 545 -10.02 2.18 -15.83
CA SER A 545 -11.48 2.36 -15.63
C SER A 545 -12.06 3.61 -16.28
N GLY A 546 -11.26 4.70 -16.34
CA GLY A 546 -11.69 6.03 -16.73
C GLY A 546 -12.67 6.74 -15.79
N ILE A 547 -13.01 6.17 -14.62
CA ILE A 547 -14.05 6.72 -13.72
C ILE A 547 -13.51 7.16 -12.34
N GLY A 548 -12.18 7.19 -12.15
CA GLY A 548 -11.55 7.63 -10.90
C GLY A 548 -11.44 6.55 -9.81
N VAL A 549 -11.88 5.32 -10.10
CA VAL A 549 -11.73 4.16 -9.20
C VAL A 549 -11.25 2.95 -9.98
N PRO A 550 -10.46 2.06 -9.39
CA PRO A 550 -9.83 0.98 -10.16
C PRO A 550 -10.83 0.01 -10.78
N MET A 551 -10.46 -0.54 -11.95
CA MET A 551 -11.16 -1.67 -12.54
C MET A 551 -11.29 -2.81 -11.53
N ARG A 552 -12.45 -3.42 -11.52
CA ARG A 552 -12.84 -4.34 -10.46
C ARG A 552 -11.96 -5.58 -10.35
N PHE A 553 -11.68 -6.20 -11.48
CA PHE A 553 -10.97 -7.46 -11.52
C PHE A 553 -10.13 -7.56 -12.79
N LEU A 554 -9.16 -8.45 -12.76
CA LEU A 554 -8.55 -9.06 -13.93
C LEU A 554 -8.65 -10.56 -13.76
N THR A 555 -8.73 -11.30 -14.86
CA THR A 555 -8.36 -12.72 -14.76
C THR A 555 -6.83 -12.86 -14.73
N VAL A 556 -6.31 -14.01 -14.31
CA VAL A 556 -4.88 -14.37 -14.41
C VAL A 556 -4.36 -14.43 -15.85
N ASP A 557 -5.24 -14.28 -16.85
CA ASP A 557 -4.93 -14.13 -18.27
C ASP A 557 -5.36 -12.75 -18.79
N ASP A 558 -5.55 -11.77 -17.89
CA ASP A 558 -5.72 -10.35 -18.17
C ASP A 558 -7.03 -9.96 -18.88
N ARG A 559 -8.02 -10.86 -18.80
CA ARG A 559 -9.40 -10.60 -19.27
C ARG A 559 -10.20 -9.72 -18.33
N LEU A 560 -11.02 -8.87 -18.94
CA LEU A 560 -12.02 -7.98 -18.30
C LEU A 560 -13.46 -8.31 -18.75
N ASP A 561 -13.61 -9.14 -19.78
CA ASP A 561 -14.86 -9.52 -20.43
C ASP A 561 -15.43 -10.81 -19.82
N VAL A 562 -16.19 -10.68 -18.72
CA VAL A 562 -16.88 -11.81 -18.10
C VAL A 562 -18.30 -11.38 -17.70
N ASP A 563 -19.30 -11.89 -18.42
CA ASP A 563 -20.72 -11.47 -18.38
C ASP A 563 -21.31 -11.20 -16.98
N ASP A 564 -20.92 -11.95 -15.95
CA ASP A 564 -21.48 -11.81 -14.59
C ASP A 564 -20.59 -11.03 -13.61
N GLN A 565 -19.45 -10.52 -14.08
CA GLN A 565 -18.48 -9.75 -13.29
C GLN A 565 -18.25 -8.33 -13.83
N MET A 566 -18.83 -7.99 -15.00
CA MET A 566 -18.67 -6.70 -15.67
C MET A 566 -19.48 -5.58 -15.00
N TYR A 567 -19.14 -5.29 -13.74
CA TYR A 567 -19.67 -4.17 -12.97
C TYR A 567 -18.65 -3.68 -11.95
N LYS A 568 -18.76 -2.42 -11.51
CA LYS A 568 -18.07 -1.87 -10.33
C LYS A 568 -19.12 -1.59 -9.25
N GLY A 569 -18.92 -2.15 -8.05
CA GLY A 569 -19.85 -2.00 -6.94
C GLY A 569 -19.45 -0.88 -5.97
N SER A 570 -20.42 -0.18 -5.38
CA SER A 570 -20.15 0.86 -4.37
C SER A 570 -19.52 0.32 -3.08
N TYR A 571 -19.65 -0.98 -2.78
CA TYR A 571 -18.91 -1.60 -1.67
C TYR A 571 -17.40 -1.64 -1.91
N GLU A 572 -16.97 -1.80 -3.15
CA GLU A 572 -15.54 -1.85 -3.52
C GLU A 572 -14.95 -0.46 -3.37
N ILE A 573 -15.69 0.56 -3.79
CA ILE A 573 -15.35 1.96 -3.59
C ILE A 573 -15.28 2.31 -2.10
N GLY A 574 -16.25 1.85 -1.29
CA GLY A 574 -16.22 2.04 0.17
C GLY A 574 -14.97 1.45 0.82
N SER A 575 -14.60 0.23 0.46
CA SER A 575 -13.36 -0.41 0.92
C SER A 575 -12.11 0.33 0.48
N TYR A 576 -12.09 0.81 -0.76
CA TYR A 576 -10.99 1.57 -1.33
C TYR A 576 -10.79 2.90 -0.60
N ILE A 577 -11.87 3.64 -0.34
CA ILE A 577 -11.85 4.87 0.48
C ILE A 577 -11.28 4.57 1.87
N MET A 578 -11.69 3.48 2.52
CA MET A 578 -11.15 3.07 3.82
C MET A 578 -9.65 2.78 3.75
N ALA A 579 -9.21 2.00 2.76
CA ALA A 579 -7.81 1.62 2.62
C ALA A 579 -6.92 2.85 2.40
N LEU A 580 -7.33 3.76 1.52
CA LEU A 580 -6.64 5.02 1.26
C LEU A 580 -6.61 5.94 2.49
N SER A 581 -7.73 6.05 3.21
CA SER A 581 -7.79 6.84 4.45
C SER A 581 -6.85 6.27 5.53
N ASN A 582 -6.77 4.94 5.63
CA ASN A 582 -5.86 4.26 6.56
C ASN A 582 -4.39 4.47 6.18
N LEU A 583 -4.04 4.43 4.89
CA LEU A 583 -2.68 4.68 4.41
C LEU A 583 -2.24 6.12 4.66
N LEU A 584 -3.13 7.09 4.50
CA LEU A 584 -2.81 8.52 4.58
C LEU A 584 -2.87 9.13 5.99
N SER A 585 -3.61 8.51 6.91
CA SER A 585 -3.87 9.09 8.24
C SER A 585 -4.08 8.06 9.35
N GLY A 586 -3.85 6.79 9.04
CA GLY A 586 -4.09 5.68 9.94
C GLY A 586 -2.80 5.11 10.52
N PRO A 587 -2.85 3.85 10.96
CA PRO A 587 -1.80 3.24 11.78
C PRO A 587 -0.50 2.94 11.00
N PHE A 588 -0.45 3.25 9.70
CA PHE A 588 0.76 3.17 8.89
C PHE A 588 1.67 4.40 9.10
N CYS A 589 1.12 5.53 9.55
CA CYS A 589 1.88 6.79 9.74
C CYS A 589 2.48 6.93 11.15
N ASP A 590 2.04 6.13 12.12
CA ASP A 590 2.35 6.29 13.56
C ASP A 590 3.44 5.32 14.06
N ARG A 591 4.21 4.68 13.17
CA ARG A 591 5.14 3.58 13.50
C ARG A 591 6.60 3.96 13.56
#